data_AF-A0A1V9G3R1-F1
#
_entry.id   AF-A0A1V9G3R1-F1
#
_cell.length_a   1.000
_cell.length_b   1.000
_cell.length_c   1.000
_cell.angle_alpha   90.00
_cell.angle_beta   90.00
_cell.angle_gamma   90.00
#
_symmetry.space_group_name_H-M   'P 1'
#
loop_
_entity.id
_entity.type
_entity.pdbx_description
1 polymer ?
#
loop_
_entity_poly.entity_id
_entity_poly.type
_entity_poly.pdbx_seq_one_letter_code
_entity_poly.pdbx_strand_id
1 'polypeptide(L)'
;MLGFLLVSMYELKQFLQIVLWIAIPGTVIAFMVTTFFHYKRKKKNAEGGEPAYMEGGGFHTVVATEPNGNTQVPDWLASGTNPDNQPLIKKYEQEVRRYRENYATLEQDFRELEGKYSDLLNKAYSTEKQNDDANARIQLEINGYKLKVTQLQQALDTAQANAKLVHGEQEVPEALKQSQLQVQTLQDSVLQLQEKLRMLQEQKEKNAAEVTRLENLVKNMEYSAKSAHSESEELQRYYAKQVDELGVQYKSEKSDLAMQIQQFQKTVQQLKDENAVLQQKIQTSGEARHGNYEQQIKELQLVLSKAEDEKLALKNKITDQQYLQDVLQEKKLQIEFLQNQLEQRIKTFREVEKEAADKTVQVQVTQTQKENFEREMHALREELQQQREEVAAWQQAVERSREEIRQHQESLRSKTGHIENLERNLHEVQQQQAVLQLVLDDKQNMITSLQESLNREQQKTKDLEGKLITNNQLLSKIYGDLSKSLSNPPAAQQQNGTKLNGSGTNGSNGHVVNGNGFNLAERH
;
A
#
# COMPACT_ATOMS: atom_id res chain seq x y z
N MET A 1 50.62 -3.20 -52.67
CA MET A 1 50.44 -3.01 -51.21
C MET A 1 49.13 -3.59 -50.64
N LEU A 2 48.32 -4.35 -51.41
CA LEU A 2 47.13 -5.05 -50.88
C LEU A 2 47.40 -6.51 -50.44
N GLY A 3 48.53 -7.10 -50.83
CA GLY A 3 48.87 -8.49 -50.48
C GLY A 3 49.28 -8.71 -49.02
N PHE A 4 49.82 -7.68 -48.34
CA PHE A 4 50.23 -7.78 -46.94
C PHE A 4 49.05 -7.76 -45.94
N LEU A 5 47.90 -7.20 -46.33
CA LEU A 5 46.69 -7.19 -45.48
C LEU A 5 45.93 -8.52 -45.52
N LEU A 6 46.00 -9.26 -46.63
CA LEU A 6 45.32 -10.56 -46.77
C LEU A 6 46.01 -11.68 -45.97
N VAL A 7 47.33 -11.65 -45.86
CA VAL A 7 48.08 -12.62 -45.03
C VAL A 7 47.79 -12.41 -43.54
N SER A 8 47.66 -11.14 -43.10
CA SER A 8 47.32 -10.80 -41.71
C SER A 8 45.92 -11.30 -41.30
N MET A 9 44.92 -11.24 -42.18
CA MET A 9 43.56 -11.71 -41.85
C MET A 9 43.47 -13.23 -41.71
N TYR A 10 44.27 -13.99 -42.46
CA TYR A 10 44.31 -15.44 -42.35
C TYR A 10 44.98 -15.89 -41.04
N GLU A 11 46.11 -15.26 -40.69
CA GLU A 11 46.79 -15.51 -39.42
C GLU A 11 45.95 -15.09 -38.21
N LEU A 12 45.23 -13.97 -38.30
CA LEU A 12 44.29 -13.52 -37.26
C LEU A 12 43.16 -14.54 -37.05
N LYS A 13 42.62 -15.11 -38.13
CA LYS A 13 41.57 -16.13 -38.04
C LYS A 13 42.09 -17.42 -37.38
N GLN A 14 43.30 -17.87 -37.73
CA GLN A 14 43.92 -19.02 -37.07
C GLN A 14 44.20 -18.76 -35.60
N PHE A 15 44.71 -17.58 -35.26
CA PHE A 15 44.92 -17.18 -33.86
C PHE A 15 43.61 -17.18 -33.08
N LEU A 16 42.56 -16.57 -33.61
CA LEU A 16 41.24 -16.53 -32.97
C LEU A 16 40.67 -17.95 -32.79
N GLN A 17 40.88 -18.83 -33.77
CA GLN A 17 40.44 -20.23 -33.69
C GLN A 17 41.18 -20.99 -32.58
N ILE A 18 42.49 -20.81 -32.45
CA ILE A 18 43.28 -21.44 -31.37
C ILE A 18 42.87 -20.90 -30.01
N VAL A 19 42.69 -19.58 -29.88
CA VAL A 19 42.25 -18.94 -28.62
C VAL A 19 40.86 -19.45 -28.24
N LEU A 20 39.93 -19.54 -29.19
CA LEU A 20 38.58 -20.05 -28.94
C LEU A 20 38.59 -21.52 -28.51
N TRP A 21 39.44 -22.35 -29.11
CA TRP A 21 39.59 -23.76 -28.76
C TRP A 21 40.15 -23.99 -27.34
N ILE A 22 40.93 -23.05 -26.81
CA ILE A 22 41.44 -23.11 -25.43
C ILE A 22 40.44 -22.48 -24.45
N ALA A 23 39.78 -21.39 -24.86
CA ALA A 23 38.84 -20.66 -24.01
C ALA A 23 37.61 -21.49 -23.67
N ILE A 24 37.01 -22.19 -24.64
CA ILE A 24 35.76 -22.95 -24.42
C ILE A 24 35.93 -24.05 -23.36
N PRO A 25 36.95 -24.94 -23.42
CA PRO A 25 37.19 -25.91 -22.35
C PRO A 25 37.49 -25.24 -21.01
N GLY A 26 38.24 -24.14 -21.00
CA GLY A 26 38.54 -23.37 -19.79
C GLY A 26 37.28 -22.85 -19.10
N THR A 27 36.34 -22.27 -19.85
CA THR A 27 35.08 -21.77 -19.29
C THR A 27 34.18 -22.90 -18.79
N VAL A 28 34.17 -24.05 -19.47
CA VAL A 28 33.38 -25.22 -19.04
C VAL A 28 33.94 -25.79 -17.72
N ILE A 29 35.26 -25.92 -17.60
CA ILE A 29 35.91 -26.37 -16.37
C ILE A 29 35.65 -25.39 -15.23
N ALA A 30 35.78 -24.08 -15.48
CA ALA A 30 35.49 -23.06 -14.49
C ALA A 30 34.04 -23.17 -13.98
N PHE A 31 33.06 -23.31 -14.89
CA PHE A 31 31.66 -23.51 -14.54
C PHE A 31 31.42 -24.79 -13.73
N MET A 32 32.06 -25.91 -14.10
CA MET A 32 31.95 -27.15 -13.34
C MET A 32 32.53 -27.01 -11.93
N VAL A 33 33.69 -26.35 -11.77
CA VAL A 33 34.31 -26.11 -10.47
C VAL A 33 33.44 -25.21 -9.60
N THR A 34 32.92 -24.09 -10.12
CA THR A 34 32.01 -23.21 -9.36
C THR A 34 30.71 -23.91 -8.99
N THR A 35 30.13 -24.70 -9.91
CA THR A 35 28.91 -25.47 -9.63
C THR A 35 29.15 -26.54 -8.57
N PHE A 36 30.30 -27.22 -8.63
CA PHE A 36 30.71 -28.22 -7.64
C PHE A 36 30.94 -27.60 -6.26
N PHE A 37 31.62 -26.45 -6.18
CA PHE A 37 31.80 -25.74 -4.91
C PHE A 37 30.47 -25.25 -4.34
N HIS A 38 29.57 -24.73 -5.19
CA HIS A 38 28.26 -24.29 -4.74
C HIS A 38 27.38 -25.45 -4.26
N TYR A 39 27.43 -26.59 -4.95
CA TYR A 39 26.75 -27.82 -4.54
C TYR A 39 27.32 -28.37 -3.22
N LYS A 40 28.64 -28.39 -3.06
CA LYS A 40 29.30 -28.83 -1.82
C LYS A 40 28.98 -27.90 -0.63
N ARG A 41 28.92 -26.59 -0.86
CA ARG A 41 28.51 -25.60 0.17
C ARG A 41 27.04 -25.78 0.54
N LYS A 42 26.16 -25.98 -0.45
CA LYS A 42 24.73 -26.24 -0.21
C LYS A 42 24.49 -27.57 0.51
N LYS A 43 25.23 -28.63 0.16
CA LYS A 43 25.13 -29.94 0.82
C LYS A 43 25.60 -29.89 2.28
N LYS A 44 26.68 -29.16 2.59
CA LYS A 44 27.09 -28.92 3.99
C LYS A 44 26.03 -28.19 4.81
N ASN A 45 25.29 -27.27 4.20
CA ASN A 45 24.22 -26.53 4.88
C ASN A 45 22.91 -27.35 4.98
N ALA A 46 22.70 -28.34 4.12
CA ALA A 46 21.52 -29.20 4.14
C ALA A 46 21.70 -30.47 4.99
N GLU A 47 22.94 -30.92 5.22
CA GLU A 47 23.26 -32.14 5.99
C GLU A 47 23.88 -31.86 7.38
N GLY A 48 24.04 -30.59 7.80
CA GLY A 48 24.18 -30.25 9.22
C GLY A 48 22.78 -30.13 9.81
N GLY A 49 22.19 -31.16 10.45
CA GLY A 49 22.83 -31.93 11.51
C GLY A 49 22.94 -30.99 12.70
N GLU A 50 21.93 -30.99 13.57
CA GLU A 50 21.93 -30.24 14.83
C GLU A 50 23.32 -30.36 15.47
N PRO A 51 23.96 -29.24 15.88
CA PRO A 51 25.13 -29.35 16.70
C PRO A 51 24.70 -30.06 17.98
N ALA A 52 25.08 -31.33 18.11
CA ALA A 52 25.04 -32.05 19.36
C ALA A 52 25.73 -31.15 20.39
N TYR A 53 24.92 -30.63 21.30
CA TYR A 53 25.34 -29.89 22.47
C TYR A 53 26.41 -30.75 23.16
N MET A 54 27.66 -30.31 23.09
CA MET A 54 28.68 -30.71 24.05
C MET A 54 28.30 -30.06 25.38
N GLU A 55 27.35 -30.71 26.04
CA GLU A 55 27.03 -30.56 27.46
C GLU A 55 28.26 -31.03 28.24
N GLY A 56 29.23 -30.13 28.45
CA GLY A 56 30.46 -30.53 29.12
C GLY A 56 31.62 -29.54 29.06
N GLY A 57 31.35 -28.25 29.00
CA GLY A 57 32.36 -27.23 29.13
C GLY A 57 31.68 -25.89 29.34
N GLY A 58 31.76 -25.37 30.56
CA GLY A 58 31.14 -24.11 30.97
C GLY A 58 31.56 -22.96 30.05
N PHE A 59 30.76 -22.73 29.02
CA PHE A 59 30.84 -21.58 28.16
C PHE A 59 29.76 -20.62 28.65
N HIS A 60 30.20 -19.46 29.15
CA HIS A 60 29.32 -18.35 29.45
C HIS A 60 28.65 -17.92 28.15
N THR A 61 27.48 -18.48 27.87
CA THR A 61 26.50 -17.87 26.98
C THR A 61 26.11 -16.55 27.62
N VAL A 62 26.74 -15.48 27.14
CA VAL A 62 26.20 -14.13 27.27
C VAL A 62 24.90 -14.17 26.49
N VAL A 63 23.82 -14.50 27.20
CA VAL A 63 22.46 -14.30 26.75
C VAL A 63 22.40 -12.87 26.24
N ALA A 64 22.12 -12.72 24.95
CA ALA A 64 21.75 -11.45 24.35
C ALA A 64 20.39 -11.07 24.93
N THR A 65 20.40 -10.58 26.17
CA THR A 65 19.32 -9.78 26.72
C THR A 65 19.24 -8.50 25.91
N GLU A 66 18.00 -8.14 25.60
CA GLU A 66 17.54 -6.98 24.85
C GLU A 66 18.31 -5.67 25.10
N PRO A 67 18.31 -4.75 24.12
CA PRO A 67 19.29 -3.67 24.00
C PRO A 67 19.00 -2.55 24.99
N ASN A 68 19.42 -2.73 26.24
CA ASN A 68 19.46 -1.64 27.21
C ASN A 68 20.88 -1.04 27.24
N GLY A 69 21.13 -0.15 26.29
CA GLY A 69 21.90 1.09 26.45
C GLY A 69 23.37 1.08 26.88
N ASN A 70 24.02 -0.06 27.17
CA ASN A 70 25.40 -0.04 27.68
C ASN A 70 26.24 -1.20 27.10
N THR A 71 26.51 -1.14 25.80
CA THR A 71 27.58 -1.95 25.19
C THR A 71 28.93 -1.31 25.53
N GLN A 72 29.38 -1.49 26.76
CA GLN A 72 30.77 -1.22 27.12
C GLN A 72 31.64 -2.23 26.35
N VAL A 73 32.41 -1.69 25.41
CA VAL A 73 33.46 -2.42 24.70
C VAL A 73 34.38 -3.07 25.74
N PRO A 74 34.77 -4.34 25.61
CA PRO A 74 35.60 -5.02 26.59
C PRO A 74 36.83 -4.19 26.98
N ASP A 75 37.08 -4.05 28.28
CA ASP A 75 38.01 -3.09 28.89
C ASP A 75 39.46 -3.20 28.38
N TRP A 76 39.84 -4.34 27.80
CA TRP A 76 41.16 -4.58 27.21
C TRP A 76 41.31 -3.99 25.79
N LEU A 77 40.23 -3.67 25.09
CA LEU A 77 40.22 -2.83 23.87
C LEU A 77 40.26 -1.35 24.22
N ALA A 78 39.73 -0.96 25.38
CA ALA A 78 39.75 0.42 25.87
C ALA A 78 41.06 0.79 26.57
N SER A 79 41.83 -0.20 27.05
CA SER A 79 43.18 0.03 27.58
C SER A 79 44.12 0.38 26.43
N GLY A 80 44.20 1.68 26.11
CA GLY A 80 45.04 2.27 25.06
C GLY A 80 46.54 2.17 25.30
N THR A 81 47.04 1.04 25.78
CA THR A 81 48.45 0.84 26.12
C THR A 81 49.32 0.45 24.92
N ASN A 82 48.75 0.09 23.76
CA ASN A 82 49.50 -0.17 22.53
C ASN A 82 49.04 0.76 21.38
N PRO A 83 49.83 1.79 21.04
CA PRO A 83 49.49 2.73 19.96
C PRO A 83 49.43 2.08 18.57
N ASP A 84 50.09 0.94 18.35
CA ASP A 84 50.12 0.26 17.05
C ASP A 84 48.80 -0.45 16.64
N ASN A 85 47.90 -0.70 17.59
CA ASN A 85 46.60 -1.34 17.31
C ASN A 85 45.46 -0.35 16.98
N GLN A 86 45.69 0.96 17.18
CA GLN A 86 44.75 2.04 16.82
C GLN A 86 44.21 1.98 15.37
N PRO A 87 45.02 1.78 14.32
CA PRO A 87 44.52 1.77 12.95
C PRO A 87 43.60 0.57 12.67
N LEU A 88 43.87 -0.59 13.27
CA LEU A 88 43.02 -1.77 13.12
C LEU A 88 41.65 -1.58 13.79
N ILE A 89 41.65 -0.99 14.99
CA ILE A 89 40.42 -0.67 15.74
C ILE A 89 39.61 0.38 14.98
N LYS A 90 40.24 1.45 14.49
CA LYS A 90 39.57 2.48 13.67
C LYS A 90 38.97 1.89 12.39
N LYS A 91 39.69 0.98 11.71
CA LYS A 91 39.18 0.30 10.51
C LYS A 91 37.98 -0.59 10.84
N TYR A 92 38.04 -1.36 11.93
CA TYR A 92 36.91 -2.18 12.38
C TYR A 92 35.69 -1.32 12.73
N GLU A 93 35.88 -0.24 13.50
CA GLU A 93 34.80 0.66 13.87
C GLU A 93 34.16 1.32 12.64
N GLN A 94 34.98 1.71 11.65
CA GLN A 94 34.51 2.26 10.38
C GLN A 94 33.71 1.22 9.58
N GLU A 95 34.18 -0.01 9.48
CA GLU A 95 33.47 -1.07 8.75
C GLU A 95 32.14 -1.41 9.45
N VAL A 96 32.13 -1.51 10.77
CA VAL A 96 30.89 -1.72 11.56
C VAL A 96 29.91 -0.57 11.38
N ARG A 97 30.37 0.68 11.37
CA ARG A 97 29.51 1.85 11.07
C ARG A 97 28.91 1.76 9.68
N ARG A 98 29.72 1.43 8.67
CA ARG A 98 29.25 1.26 7.28
C ARG A 98 28.19 0.17 7.17
N TYR A 99 28.38 -0.97 7.84
CA TYR A 99 27.36 -2.04 7.87
C TYR A 99 26.08 -1.59 8.58
N ARG A 100 26.18 -0.83 9.68
CA ARG A 100 25.00 -0.26 10.36
C ARG A 100 24.25 0.74 9.48
N GLU A 101 24.96 1.62 8.78
CA GLU A 101 24.37 2.59 7.85
C GLU A 101 23.68 1.89 6.67
N ASN A 102 24.33 0.90 6.07
CA ASN A 102 23.74 0.08 5.00
C ASN A 102 22.50 -0.67 5.49
N TYR A 103 22.54 -1.25 6.69
CA TYR A 103 21.41 -1.95 7.28
C TYR A 103 20.25 -0.98 7.59
N ALA A 104 20.54 0.19 8.14
CA ALA A 104 19.53 1.22 8.41
C ALA A 104 18.86 1.71 7.12
N THR A 105 19.63 1.90 6.05
CA THR A 105 19.10 2.25 4.72
C THR A 105 18.20 1.13 4.19
N LEU A 106 18.64 -0.12 4.27
CA LEU A 106 17.86 -1.27 3.84
C LEU A 106 16.56 -1.44 4.67
N GLU A 107 16.62 -1.18 5.97
CA GLU A 107 15.45 -1.21 6.86
C GLU A 107 14.45 -0.09 6.50
N GLN A 108 14.93 1.10 6.16
CA GLN A 108 14.10 2.19 5.67
C GLN A 108 13.42 1.82 4.35
N ASP A 109 14.18 1.31 3.37
CA ASP A 109 13.65 0.85 2.08
C ASP A 109 12.60 -0.26 2.27
N PHE A 110 12.85 -1.17 3.24
CA PHE A 110 11.90 -2.22 3.58
C PHE A 110 10.60 -1.67 4.17
N ARG A 111 10.69 -0.71 5.09
CA ARG A 111 9.49 -0.05 5.65
C ARG A 111 8.71 0.74 4.60
N GLU A 112 9.40 1.43 3.69
CA GLU A 112 8.73 2.13 2.59
C GLU A 112 8.02 1.14 1.66
N LEU A 113 8.66 0.00 1.36
CA LEU A 113 8.05 -1.04 0.54
C LEU A 113 6.89 -1.73 1.25
N GLU A 114 6.98 -2.00 2.55
CA GLU A 114 5.87 -2.51 3.38
C GLU A 114 4.71 -1.51 3.41
N GLY A 115 4.99 -0.22 3.51
CA GLY A 115 3.98 0.85 3.41
C GLY A 115 3.26 0.81 2.07
N LYS A 116 4.02 0.85 0.96
CA LYS A 116 3.46 0.73 -0.40
C LYS A 116 2.67 -0.57 -0.60
N TYR A 117 3.18 -1.68 -0.07
CA TYR A 117 2.50 -2.97 -0.15
C TYR A 117 1.21 -2.95 0.65
N SER A 118 1.21 -2.41 1.87
CA SER A 118 0.02 -2.28 2.72
C SER A 118 -1.02 -1.36 2.08
N ASP A 119 -0.60 -0.22 1.53
CA ASP A 119 -1.48 0.71 0.82
C ASP A 119 -2.06 0.06 -0.43
N LEU A 120 -1.25 -0.67 -1.20
CA LEU A 120 -1.73 -1.40 -2.38
C LEU A 120 -2.67 -2.54 -1.98
N LEU A 121 -2.41 -3.23 -0.88
CA LEU A 121 -3.26 -4.29 -0.34
C LEU A 121 -4.59 -3.72 0.16
N ASN A 122 -4.57 -2.63 0.93
CA ASN A 122 -5.76 -1.94 1.41
C ASN A 122 -6.57 -1.38 0.24
N LYS A 123 -5.90 -0.79 -0.75
CA LYS A 123 -6.52 -0.35 -2.00
C LYS A 123 -7.11 -1.53 -2.76
N ALA A 124 -6.38 -2.64 -2.89
CA ALA A 124 -6.87 -3.85 -3.54
C ALA A 124 -8.11 -4.39 -2.83
N TYR A 125 -8.11 -4.55 -1.50
CA TYR A 125 -9.26 -5.07 -0.75
C TYR A 125 -10.47 -4.13 -0.72
N SER A 126 -10.25 -2.83 -0.49
CA SER A 126 -11.33 -1.84 -0.49
C SER A 126 -11.94 -1.67 -1.88
N THR A 127 -11.09 -1.60 -2.91
CA THR A 127 -11.51 -1.50 -4.30
C THR A 127 -12.09 -2.82 -4.80
N GLU A 128 -11.64 -3.97 -4.33
CA GLU A 128 -12.18 -5.29 -4.69
C GLU A 128 -13.61 -5.45 -4.17
N LYS A 129 -13.87 -5.12 -2.90
CA LYS A 129 -15.23 -5.15 -2.38
C LYS A 129 -16.15 -4.21 -3.15
N GLN A 130 -15.68 -2.98 -3.42
CA GLN A 130 -16.45 -2.00 -4.17
C GLN A 130 -16.65 -2.40 -5.65
N ASN A 131 -15.64 -2.99 -6.28
CA ASN A 131 -15.70 -3.45 -7.67
C ASN A 131 -16.52 -4.73 -7.81
N ASP A 132 -16.52 -5.63 -6.83
CA ASP A 132 -17.34 -6.83 -6.86
C ASP A 132 -18.82 -6.46 -6.71
N ASP A 133 -19.16 -5.53 -5.82
CA ASP A 133 -20.52 -4.96 -5.72
C ASP A 133 -20.93 -4.23 -7.01
N ALA A 134 -20.02 -3.43 -7.59
CA ALA A 134 -20.25 -2.74 -8.85
C ALA A 134 -20.39 -3.70 -10.04
N ASN A 135 -19.58 -4.75 -10.10
CA ASN A 135 -19.64 -5.78 -11.13
C ASN A 135 -20.94 -6.58 -11.02
N ALA A 136 -21.35 -6.97 -9.82
CA ALA A 136 -22.63 -7.65 -9.59
C ALA A 136 -23.80 -6.78 -10.05
N ARG A 137 -23.77 -5.47 -9.75
CA ARG A 137 -24.78 -4.52 -10.21
C ARG A 137 -24.78 -4.35 -11.73
N ILE A 138 -23.62 -4.17 -12.36
CA ILE A 138 -23.50 -4.05 -13.83
C ILE A 138 -23.98 -5.34 -14.51
N GLN A 139 -23.67 -6.52 -13.97
CA GLN A 139 -24.16 -7.78 -14.49
C GLN A 139 -25.68 -7.92 -14.38
N LEU A 140 -26.27 -7.48 -13.25
CA LEU A 140 -27.73 -7.44 -13.10
C LEU A 140 -28.37 -6.49 -14.12
N GLU A 141 -27.80 -5.31 -14.36
CA GLU A 141 -28.28 -4.35 -15.38
C GLU A 141 -28.16 -4.93 -16.79
N ILE A 142 -27.04 -5.57 -17.13
CA ILE A 142 -26.86 -6.28 -18.41
C ILE A 142 -27.93 -7.35 -18.60
N ASN A 143 -28.19 -8.17 -17.57
CA ASN A 143 -29.19 -9.22 -17.64
C ASN A 143 -30.61 -8.66 -17.76
N GLY A 144 -30.92 -7.57 -17.05
CA GLY A 144 -32.18 -6.86 -17.16
C GLY A 144 -32.42 -6.29 -18.56
N TYR A 145 -31.42 -5.62 -19.14
CA TYR A 145 -31.53 -5.08 -20.50
C TYR A 145 -31.58 -6.17 -21.56
N LYS A 146 -30.81 -7.25 -21.43
CA LYS A 146 -30.91 -8.41 -22.33
C LYS A 146 -32.30 -9.01 -22.31
N LEU A 147 -32.90 -9.19 -21.13
CA LEU A 147 -34.26 -9.69 -21.00
C LEU A 147 -35.27 -8.75 -21.68
N LYS A 148 -35.14 -7.43 -21.47
CA LYS A 148 -35.99 -6.42 -22.10
C LYS A 148 -35.85 -6.40 -23.63
N VAL A 149 -34.63 -6.54 -24.15
CA VAL A 149 -34.36 -6.68 -25.59
C VAL A 149 -35.04 -7.93 -26.14
N THR A 150 -34.93 -9.09 -25.48
CA THR A 150 -35.60 -10.32 -25.92
C THR A 150 -37.12 -10.18 -25.94
N GLN A 151 -37.71 -9.56 -24.91
CA GLN A 151 -39.16 -9.31 -24.85
C GLN A 151 -39.63 -8.37 -25.96
N LEU A 152 -38.91 -7.27 -26.18
CA LEU A 152 -39.23 -6.31 -27.24
C LEU A 152 -39.06 -6.93 -28.63
N GLN A 153 -38.02 -7.75 -28.84
CA GLN A 153 -37.79 -8.46 -30.09
C GLN A 153 -38.92 -9.45 -30.37
N GLN A 154 -39.35 -10.24 -29.37
CA GLN A 154 -40.49 -11.16 -29.51
C GLN A 154 -41.81 -10.41 -29.80
N ALA A 155 -42.03 -9.25 -29.17
CA ALA A 155 -43.17 -8.39 -29.46
C ALA A 155 -43.12 -7.80 -30.88
N LEU A 156 -41.92 -7.44 -31.36
CA LEU A 156 -41.66 -6.99 -32.73
C LEU A 156 -41.98 -8.09 -33.74
N ASP A 157 -41.50 -9.31 -33.50
CA ASP A 157 -41.70 -10.45 -34.41
C ASP A 157 -43.19 -10.82 -34.52
N THR A 158 -43.92 -10.81 -33.40
CA THR A 158 -45.37 -11.05 -33.38
C THR A 158 -46.16 -9.92 -34.06
N ALA A 159 -45.79 -8.66 -33.81
CA ALA A 159 -46.40 -7.51 -34.49
C ALA A 159 -46.15 -7.51 -36.00
N GLN A 160 -44.95 -7.88 -36.44
CA GLN A 160 -44.61 -8.05 -37.86
C GLN A 160 -45.41 -9.18 -38.52
N ALA A 161 -45.51 -10.33 -37.85
CA ALA A 161 -46.30 -11.46 -38.35
C ALA A 161 -47.78 -11.08 -38.51
N ASN A 162 -48.34 -10.34 -37.56
CA ASN A 162 -49.71 -9.84 -37.62
C ASN A 162 -49.90 -8.78 -38.72
N ALA A 163 -48.98 -7.83 -38.86
CA ALA A 163 -49.05 -6.80 -39.90
C ALA A 163 -49.03 -7.40 -41.32
N LYS A 164 -48.18 -8.42 -41.54
CA LYS A 164 -48.13 -9.18 -42.80
C LYS A 164 -49.45 -9.86 -43.15
N LEU A 165 -50.20 -10.33 -42.15
CA LEU A 165 -51.50 -10.96 -42.35
C LEU A 165 -52.62 -9.96 -42.67
N VAL A 166 -52.56 -8.73 -42.15
CA VAL A 166 -53.70 -7.79 -42.18
C VAL A 166 -53.61 -6.76 -43.31
N HIS A 167 -52.43 -6.28 -43.72
CA HIS A 167 -52.33 -5.14 -44.66
C HIS A 167 -51.56 -5.42 -45.97
N GLY A 168 -51.01 -6.62 -46.18
CA GLY A 168 -50.07 -6.84 -47.28
C GLY A 168 -48.80 -6.01 -47.09
N GLU A 169 -47.74 -6.30 -47.85
CA GLU A 169 -46.36 -5.81 -47.61
C GLU A 169 -46.14 -4.28 -47.55
N GLN A 170 -47.16 -3.44 -47.76
CA GLN A 170 -46.92 -2.10 -48.29
C GLN A 170 -46.68 -0.96 -47.29
N GLU A 171 -46.97 -1.08 -45.99
CA GLU A 171 -46.56 -0.05 -45.03
C GLU A 171 -46.26 -0.63 -43.63
N VAL A 172 -44.99 -0.52 -43.21
CA VAL A 172 -44.56 -0.84 -41.85
C VAL A 172 -45.03 0.28 -40.90
N PRO A 173 -45.83 -0.02 -39.86
CA PRO A 173 -46.34 0.98 -38.93
C PRO A 173 -45.21 1.76 -38.27
N GLU A 174 -45.37 3.08 -38.11
CA GLU A 174 -44.38 3.97 -37.51
C GLU A 174 -44.01 3.55 -36.06
N ALA A 175 -44.98 2.98 -35.33
CA ALA A 175 -44.76 2.39 -34.01
C ALA A 175 -43.74 1.22 -34.03
N LEU A 176 -43.68 0.45 -35.12
CA LEU A 176 -42.71 -0.63 -35.27
C LEU A 176 -41.29 -0.09 -35.44
N LYS A 177 -41.12 1.00 -36.20
CA LYS A 177 -39.82 1.68 -36.36
C LYS A 177 -39.32 2.24 -35.02
N GLN A 178 -40.21 2.82 -34.21
CA GLN A 178 -39.86 3.29 -32.87
C GLN A 178 -39.43 2.15 -31.94
N SER A 179 -40.15 1.02 -31.95
CA SER A 179 -39.78 -0.16 -31.17
C SER A 179 -38.43 -0.74 -31.60
N GLN A 180 -38.15 -0.77 -32.91
CA GLN A 180 -36.86 -1.17 -33.46
C GLN A 180 -35.71 -0.27 -32.99
N LEU A 181 -35.91 1.05 -33.01
CA LEU A 181 -34.94 2.03 -32.50
C LEU A 181 -34.69 1.84 -31.00
N GLN A 182 -35.73 1.55 -30.22
CA GLN A 182 -35.59 1.28 -28.80
C GLN A 182 -34.79 0.00 -28.53
N VAL A 183 -35.05 -1.08 -29.28
CA VAL A 183 -34.25 -2.32 -29.21
C VAL A 183 -32.79 -2.03 -29.51
N GLN A 184 -32.51 -1.26 -30.56
CA GLN A 184 -31.14 -0.92 -30.93
C GLN A 184 -30.43 -0.09 -29.84
N THR A 185 -31.11 0.90 -29.27
CA THR A 185 -30.57 1.71 -28.17
C THR A 185 -30.25 0.86 -26.93
N LEU A 186 -31.11 -0.11 -26.61
CA LEU A 186 -30.87 -1.03 -25.49
C LEU A 186 -29.72 -2.01 -25.79
N GLN A 187 -29.58 -2.47 -27.03
CA GLN A 187 -28.43 -3.29 -27.45
C GLN A 187 -27.12 -2.52 -27.33
N ASP A 188 -27.07 -1.26 -27.77
CA ASP A 188 -25.90 -0.40 -27.62
C ASP A 188 -25.55 -0.18 -26.14
N SER A 189 -26.57 0.01 -25.29
CA SER A 189 -26.38 0.15 -23.84
C SER A 189 -25.79 -1.14 -23.21
N VAL A 190 -26.25 -2.32 -23.65
CA VAL A 190 -25.68 -3.61 -23.23
C VAL A 190 -24.22 -3.73 -23.65
N LEU A 191 -23.87 -3.34 -24.89
CA LEU A 191 -22.48 -3.38 -25.37
C LEU A 191 -21.58 -2.45 -24.54
N GLN A 192 -22.04 -1.23 -24.24
CA GLN A 192 -21.29 -0.29 -23.39
C GLN A 192 -21.06 -0.83 -21.98
N LEU A 193 -22.08 -1.43 -21.36
CA LEU A 193 -21.95 -2.04 -20.05
C LEU A 193 -21.02 -3.27 -20.06
N GLN A 194 -21.08 -4.08 -21.12
CA GLN A 194 -20.16 -5.21 -21.30
C GLN A 194 -18.71 -4.74 -21.44
N GLU A 195 -18.46 -3.68 -22.20
CA GLU A 195 -17.12 -3.11 -22.34
C GLU A 195 -16.61 -2.51 -21.02
N LYS A 196 -17.48 -1.83 -20.27
CA LYS A 196 -17.15 -1.33 -18.93
C LYS A 196 -16.78 -2.47 -17.97
N LEU A 197 -17.53 -3.59 -18.01
CA LEU A 197 -17.23 -4.78 -17.21
C LEU A 197 -15.87 -5.38 -17.61
N ARG A 198 -15.56 -5.46 -18.91
CA ARG A 198 -14.26 -5.92 -19.42
C ARG A 198 -13.11 -5.05 -18.91
N MET A 199 -13.26 -3.73 -18.99
CA MET A 199 -12.25 -2.77 -18.51
C MET A 199 -12.00 -2.89 -17.00
N LEU A 200 -13.06 -3.09 -16.19
CA LEU A 200 -12.92 -3.32 -14.74
C LEU A 200 -12.20 -4.64 -14.43
N GLN A 201 -12.48 -5.71 -15.19
CA GLN A 201 -11.77 -6.98 -15.05
C GLN A 201 -10.29 -6.86 -15.43
N GLU A 202 -9.97 -6.20 -16.54
CA GLU A 202 -8.58 -5.96 -16.95
C GLU A 202 -7.80 -5.14 -15.92
N GLN A 203 -8.46 -4.14 -15.30
CA GLN A 203 -7.87 -3.37 -14.21
C GLN A 203 -7.64 -4.23 -12.95
N LYS A 204 -8.59 -5.12 -12.61
CA LYS A 204 -8.43 -6.07 -11.49
C LYS A 204 -7.23 -7.00 -11.71
N GLU A 205 -7.08 -7.53 -12.92
CA GLU A 205 -5.94 -8.39 -13.29
C GLU A 205 -4.60 -7.64 -13.23
N LYS A 206 -4.55 -6.38 -13.71
CA LYS A 206 -3.35 -5.54 -13.61
C LYS A 206 -2.95 -5.29 -12.15
N ASN A 207 -3.92 -4.94 -11.31
CA ASN A 207 -3.66 -4.71 -9.88
C ASN A 207 -3.18 -6.01 -9.20
N ALA A 208 -3.78 -7.16 -9.51
CA ALA A 208 -3.36 -8.45 -8.96
C ALA A 208 -1.92 -8.80 -9.38
N ALA A 209 -1.56 -8.58 -10.66
CA ALA A 209 -0.20 -8.80 -11.14
C ALA A 209 0.83 -7.87 -10.47
N GLU A 210 0.45 -6.62 -10.19
CA GLU A 210 1.29 -5.67 -9.46
C GLU A 210 1.51 -6.09 -8.01
N VAL A 211 0.45 -6.54 -7.32
CA VAL A 211 0.56 -7.11 -5.96
C VAL A 211 1.54 -8.29 -5.95
N THR A 212 1.40 -9.26 -6.86
CA THR A 212 2.34 -10.39 -6.95
C THR A 212 3.77 -9.96 -7.26
N ARG A 213 3.96 -8.93 -8.08
CA ARG A 213 5.30 -8.37 -8.35
C ARG A 213 5.91 -7.75 -7.09
N LEU A 214 5.14 -6.98 -6.33
CA LEU A 214 5.62 -6.37 -5.08
C LEU A 214 5.89 -7.43 -4.02
N GLU A 215 5.06 -8.46 -3.88
CA GLU A 215 5.33 -9.59 -2.96
C GLU A 215 6.67 -10.26 -3.26
N ASN A 216 6.97 -10.50 -4.55
CA ASN A 216 8.23 -11.08 -4.96
C ASN A 216 9.42 -10.14 -4.68
N LEU A 217 9.24 -8.83 -4.82
CA LEU A 217 10.26 -7.84 -4.49
C LEU A 217 10.53 -7.82 -2.97
N VAL A 218 9.48 -7.79 -2.15
CA VAL A 218 9.58 -7.88 -0.68
C VAL A 218 10.34 -9.14 -0.27
N LYS A 219 9.97 -10.31 -0.80
CA LYS A 219 10.67 -11.57 -0.53
C LYS A 219 12.15 -11.51 -0.91
N ASN A 220 12.47 -10.97 -2.09
CA ASN A 220 13.86 -10.84 -2.52
C ASN A 220 14.67 -9.90 -1.60
N MET A 221 14.08 -8.78 -1.16
CA MET A 221 14.73 -7.89 -0.20
C MET A 221 14.88 -8.55 1.18
N GLU A 222 13.89 -9.31 1.63
CA GLU A 222 13.96 -10.08 2.88
C GLU A 222 15.10 -11.11 2.83
N TYR A 223 15.25 -11.83 1.72
CA TYR A 223 16.38 -12.73 1.50
C TYR A 223 17.72 -11.98 1.50
N SER A 224 17.79 -10.81 0.86
CA SER A 224 18.99 -9.97 0.84
C SER A 224 19.35 -9.47 2.24
N ALA A 225 18.36 -9.01 3.02
CA ALA A 225 18.54 -8.54 4.39
C ALA A 225 19.02 -9.68 5.30
N LYS A 226 18.42 -10.87 5.21
CA LYS A 226 18.85 -12.07 5.94
C LYS A 226 20.28 -12.48 5.57
N SER A 227 20.64 -12.41 4.29
CA SER A 227 22.01 -12.69 3.83
C SER A 227 23.00 -11.68 4.39
N ALA A 228 22.71 -10.39 4.31
CA ALA A 228 23.57 -9.33 4.85
C ALA A 228 23.74 -9.43 6.37
N HIS A 229 22.66 -9.80 7.09
CA HIS A 229 22.71 -10.05 8.52
C HIS A 229 23.61 -11.23 8.87
N SER A 230 23.46 -12.36 8.17
CA SER A 230 24.33 -13.53 8.34
C SER A 230 25.80 -13.22 8.06
N GLU A 231 26.10 -12.44 7.00
CA GLU A 231 27.46 -12.00 6.69
C GLU A 231 28.03 -11.10 7.79
N SER A 232 27.22 -10.17 8.33
CA SER A 232 27.62 -9.32 9.45
C SER A 232 27.92 -10.14 10.72
N GLU A 233 27.11 -11.16 11.04
CA GLU A 233 27.36 -12.05 12.16
C GLU A 233 28.66 -12.87 11.98
N GLU A 234 28.88 -13.40 10.77
CA GLU A 234 30.12 -14.13 10.44
C GLU A 234 31.35 -13.23 10.58
N LEU A 235 31.26 -11.98 10.11
CA LEU A 235 32.33 -10.99 10.24
C LEU A 235 32.59 -10.66 11.71
N GLN A 236 31.52 -10.47 12.50
CA GLN A 236 31.64 -10.21 13.93
C GLN A 236 32.29 -11.38 14.68
N ARG A 237 31.93 -12.62 14.35
CA ARG A 237 32.58 -13.83 14.90
C ARG A 237 34.05 -13.91 14.50
N TYR A 238 34.38 -13.60 13.25
CA TYR A 238 35.76 -13.57 12.77
C TYR A 238 36.61 -12.57 13.55
N TYR A 239 36.12 -11.34 13.71
CA TYR A 239 36.83 -10.31 14.47
C TYR A 239 36.94 -10.64 15.95
N ALA A 240 35.86 -11.15 16.58
CA ALA A 240 35.91 -11.59 17.98
C ALA A 240 36.98 -12.67 18.18
N LYS A 241 37.09 -13.63 17.27
CA LYS A 241 38.13 -14.65 17.32
C LYS A 241 39.54 -14.07 17.18
N GLN A 242 39.75 -13.15 16.23
CA GLN A 242 41.05 -12.49 16.03
C GLN A 242 41.48 -11.70 17.28
N VAL A 243 40.52 -11.03 17.90
CA VAL A 243 40.63 -10.31 19.15
C VAL A 243 41.05 -11.24 20.30
N ASP A 244 40.39 -12.38 20.46
CA ASP A 244 40.74 -13.38 21.48
C ASP A 244 42.13 -13.96 21.24
N GLU A 245 42.48 -14.29 19.99
CA GLU A 245 43.81 -14.78 19.60
C GLU A 245 44.91 -13.77 19.95
N LEU A 246 44.72 -12.48 19.61
CA LEU A 246 45.63 -11.39 20.00
C LEU A 246 45.70 -11.21 21.52
N GLY A 247 44.58 -11.32 22.23
CA GLY A 247 44.54 -11.23 23.68
C GLY A 247 45.33 -12.36 24.37
N VAL A 248 45.27 -13.58 23.81
CA VAL A 248 46.08 -14.71 24.28
C VAL A 248 47.56 -14.47 24.01
N GLN A 249 47.93 -14.02 22.80
CA GLN A 249 49.32 -13.69 22.45
C GLN A 249 49.92 -12.62 23.37
N TYR A 250 49.19 -11.53 23.60
CA TYR A 250 49.65 -10.46 24.48
C TYR A 250 49.83 -10.93 25.93
N LYS A 251 48.92 -11.80 26.43
CA LYS A 251 49.07 -12.40 27.76
C LYS A 251 50.31 -13.29 27.85
N SER A 252 50.61 -14.09 26.82
CA SER A 252 51.85 -14.90 26.80
C SER A 252 53.10 -14.03 26.74
N GLU A 253 53.16 -13.02 25.85
CA GLU A 253 54.32 -12.13 25.72
C GLU A 253 54.56 -11.33 27.01
N LYS A 254 53.50 -10.85 27.66
CA LYS A 254 53.59 -10.19 28.97
C LYS A 254 54.14 -11.12 30.04
N SER A 255 53.73 -12.39 30.04
CA SER A 255 54.26 -13.41 30.96
C SER A 255 55.75 -13.66 30.71
N ASP A 256 56.16 -13.78 29.45
CA ASP A 256 57.56 -14.01 29.07
C ASP A 256 58.45 -12.82 29.43
N LEU A 257 57.99 -11.59 29.17
CA LEU A 257 58.68 -10.36 29.58
C LEU A 257 58.79 -10.24 31.10
N ALA A 258 57.73 -10.60 31.83
CA ALA A 258 57.77 -10.61 33.30
C ALA A 258 58.81 -11.61 33.83
N MET A 259 58.92 -12.80 33.20
CA MET A 259 59.98 -13.76 33.53
C MET A 259 61.38 -13.23 33.22
N GLN A 260 61.58 -12.56 32.08
CA GLN A 260 62.87 -11.92 31.75
C GLN A 260 63.24 -10.84 32.76
N ILE A 261 62.31 -9.96 33.14
CA ILE A 261 62.56 -8.92 34.15
C ILE A 261 62.96 -9.56 35.48
N GLN A 262 62.28 -10.63 35.89
CA GLN A 262 62.62 -11.36 37.12
C GLN A 262 64.03 -11.98 37.06
N GLN A 263 64.44 -12.52 35.89
CA GLN A 263 65.79 -13.02 35.68
C GLN A 263 66.84 -11.91 35.77
N PHE A 264 66.59 -10.75 35.13
CA PHE A 264 67.48 -9.59 35.22
C PHE A 264 67.61 -9.04 36.64
N GLN A 265 66.53 -9.02 37.41
CA GLN A 265 66.61 -8.61 38.82
C GLN A 265 67.51 -9.54 39.64
N LYS A 266 67.48 -10.86 39.39
CA LYS A 266 68.38 -11.82 40.05
C LYS A 266 69.85 -11.59 39.68
N THR A 267 70.16 -11.36 38.41
CA THR A 267 71.55 -11.13 37.97
C THR A 267 72.11 -9.81 38.49
N VAL A 268 71.30 -8.74 38.52
CA VAL A 268 71.70 -7.45 39.13
C VAL A 268 72.00 -7.62 40.63
N GLN A 269 71.20 -8.40 41.36
CA GLN A 269 71.44 -8.66 42.78
C GLN A 269 72.75 -9.44 42.99
N GLN A 270 73.03 -10.46 42.18
CA GLN A 270 74.29 -11.21 42.22
C GLN A 270 75.51 -10.30 42.01
N LEU A 271 75.47 -9.44 40.99
CA LEU A 271 76.56 -8.50 40.71
C LEU A 271 76.76 -7.49 41.85
N LYS A 272 75.68 -7.06 42.51
CA LYS A 272 75.75 -6.17 43.67
C LYS A 272 76.45 -6.83 44.86
N ASP A 273 76.16 -8.10 45.10
CA ASP A 273 76.78 -8.88 46.17
C ASP A 273 78.28 -9.13 45.88
N GLU A 274 78.64 -9.43 44.62
CA GLU A 274 80.04 -9.56 44.20
C GLU A 274 80.84 -8.26 44.36
N ASN A 275 80.23 -7.11 44.01
CA ASN A 275 80.88 -5.82 44.13
C ASN A 275 81.13 -5.42 45.60
N ALA A 276 80.21 -5.78 46.52
CA ALA A 276 80.41 -5.60 47.95
C ALA A 276 81.61 -6.40 48.49
N VAL A 277 81.80 -7.63 48.01
CA VAL A 277 82.96 -8.48 48.37
C VAL A 277 84.28 -7.87 47.86
N LEU A 278 84.28 -7.31 46.64
CA LEU A 278 85.46 -6.66 46.08
C LEU A 278 85.83 -5.37 46.82
N GLN A 279 84.84 -4.55 47.21
CA GLN A 279 85.08 -3.35 48.03
C GLN A 279 85.67 -3.67 49.40
N GLN A 280 85.26 -4.79 50.02
CA GLN A 280 85.82 -5.27 51.28
C GLN A 280 87.29 -5.72 51.13
N LYS A 281 87.69 -6.17 49.94
CA LYS A 281 89.06 -6.62 49.62
C LYS A 281 90.04 -5.47 49.37
N ILE A 282 89.53 -4.30 48.97
CA ILE A 282 90.33 -3.09 48.72
C ILE A 282 90.63 -2.34 50.04
N GLN A 283 89.77 -2.46 51.06
CA GLN A 283 89.98 -1.83 52.36
C GLN A 283 91.07 -2.51 53.24
N THR A 284 91.60 -3.68 52.85
CA THR A 284 92.57 -4.45 53.65
C THR A 284 94.04 -4.32 53.20
N SER A 285 94.36 -3.43 52.25
CA SER A 285 95.73 -3.32 51.73
C SER A 285 96.21 -1.87 51.58
N GLY A 286 97.02 -1.39 52.53
CA GLY A 286 97.97 -0.28 52.28
C GLY A 286 98.20 0.69 53.45
N GLU A 287 99.26 0.48 54.23
CA GLU A 287 99.88 1.50 55.10
C GLU A 287 101.41 1.54 54.97
N ALA A 288 101.95 2.78 54.89
CA ALA A 288 103.20 3.31 55.50
C ALA A 288 104.60 2.81 55.02
N ARG A 289 105.77 3.50 55.09
CA ARG A 289 106.28 4.87 55.41
C ARG A 289 107.86 4.89 55.31
N HIS A 290 108.49 6.08 55.09
CA HIS A 290 109.86 6.59 55.52
C HIS A 290 111.18 5.92 55.02
N GLY A 291 112.45 6.43 55.06
CA GLY A 291 113.12 7.54 55.81
C GLY A 291 114.72 7.58 55.84
N ASN A 292 115.45 8.37 55.04
CA ASN A 292 116.58 9.32 55.39
C ASN A 292 118.07 9.20 54.92
N TYR A 293 118.42 8.57 53.77
CA TYR A 293 119.47 9.08 52.81
C TYR A 293 118.86 9.98 51.75
N GLU A 294 117.81 10.59 52.25
CA GLU A 294 116.60 10.91 51.57
C GLU A 294 116.83 12.40 51.42
N GLN A 295 116.99 13.29 52.41
CA GLN A 295 116.98 14.76 52.21
C GLN A 295 117.52 15.37 50.89
N GLN A 296 118.67 14.98 50.34
CA GLN A 296 119.17 15.48 49.04
C GLN A 296 118.71 14.63 47.83
N ILE A 297 118.65 13.31 47.97
CA ILE A 297 117.90 12.42 47.06
C ILE A 297 116.41 12.71 47.15
N LYS A 298 115.88 13.26 48.24
CA LYS A 298 114.52 13.70 48.60
C LYS A 298 114.28 15.05 48.06
N GLU A 299 115.31 15.90 47.86
CA GLU A 299 115.19 17.22 47.28
C GLU A 299 115.25 17.11 45.76
N LEU A 300 116.14 16.27 45.22
CA LEU A 300 116.07 15.84 43.82
C LEU A 300 114.86 14.93 43.54
N GLN A 301 114.51 13.99 44.42
CA GLN A 301 113.21 13.31 44.46
C GLN A 301 112.13 14.27 44.91
N LEU A 302 112.38 15.45 45.51
CA LEU A 302 111.30 16.39 45.86
C LEU A 302 110.94 17.09 44.57
N VAL A 303 111.94 17.49 43.79
CA VAL A 303 111.75 18.15 42.51
C VAL A 303 111.28 17.15 41.46
N LEU A 304 111.81 15.91 41.44
CA LEU A 304 111.28 14.82 40.62
C LEU A 304 109.90 14.39 41.10
N SER A 305 109.64 14.23 42.40
CA SER A 305 108.29 13.98 42.94
C SER A 305 107.39 15.13 42.59
N LYS A 306 107.80 16.38 42.75
CA LYS A 306 106.97 17.55 42.46
C LYS A 306 106.73 17.72 40.96
N ALA A 307 107.71 17.39 40.11
CA ALA A 307 107.54 17.34 38.66
C ALA A 307 106.71 16.13 38.22
N GLU A 308 106.84 14.98 38.89
CA GLU A 308 106.00 13.81 38.70
C GLU A 308 104.57 14.09 39.16
N ASP A 309 104.38 14.78 40.29
CA ASP A 309 103.13 15.23 40.88
C ASP A 309 102.49 16.29 39.98
N GLU A 310 103.26 17.22 39.43
CA GLU A 310 102.80 18.20 38.44
C GLU A 310 102.44 17.51 37.12
N LYS A 311 103.23 16.54 36.66
CA LYS A 311 102.90 15.70 35.50
C LYS A 311 101.66 14.87 35.75
N LEU A 312 101.48 14.33 36.96
CA LEU A 312 100.30 13.56 37.36
C LEU A 312 99.09 14.49 37.45
N ALA A 313 99.25 15.70 37.99
CA ALA A 313 98.21 16.73 38.06
C ALA A 313 97.81 17.22 36.66
N LEU A 314 98.76 17.42 35.75
CA LEU A 314 98.48 17.78 34.36
C LEU A 314 97.82 16.62 33.62
N LYS A 315 98.28 15.39 33.83
CA LYS A 315 97.64 14.19 33.30
C LYS A 315 96.21 14.04 33.82
N ASN A 316 95.99 14.28 35.11
CA ASN A 316 94.67 14.29 35.73
C ASN A 316 93.79 15.40 35.15
N LYS A 317 94.32 16.61 34.93
CA LYS A 317 93.58 17.69 34.25
C LYS A 317 93.21 17.33 32.81
N ILE A 318 94.09 16.64 32.08
CA ILE A 318 93.79 16.16 30.73
C ILE A 318 92.69 15.09 30.77
N THR A 319 92.76 14.14 31.70
CA THR A 319 91.70 13.14 31.87
C THR A 319 90.38 13.77 32.32
N ASP A 320 90.41 14.79 33.17
CA ASP A 320 89.24 15.53 33.61
C ASP A 320 88.62 16.33 32.46
N GLN A 321 89.44 16.93 31.59
CA GLN A 321 88.96 17.58 30.36
C GLN A 321 88.31 16.60 29.41
N GLN A 322 88.93 15.42 29.22
CA GLN A 322 88.37 14.34 28.40
C GLN A 322 87.01 13.91 28.96
N TYR A 323 86.93 13.69 30.28
CA TYR A 323 85.69 13.36 30.96
C TYR A 323 84.62 14.45 30.79
N LEU A 324 84.98 15.73 30.95
CA LEU A 324 84.05 16.84 30.75
C LEU A 324 83.53 16.89 29.31
N GLN A 325 84.39 16.60 28.33
CA GLN A 325 84.02 16.54 26.93
C GLN A 325 83.03 15.40 26.67
N ASP A 326 83.28 14.20 27.23
CA ASP A 326 82.40 13.05 27.12
C ASP A 326 81.03 13.34 27.77
N VAL A 327 81.02 13.94 28.96
CA VAL A 327 79.78 14.37 29.65
C VAL A 327 79.03 15.42 28.83
N LEU A 328 79.73 16.37 28.23
CA LEU A 328 79.10 17.41 27.40
C LEU A 328 78.50 16.81 26.12
N GLN A 329 79.18 15.85 25.50
CA GLN A 329 78.67 15.13 24.34
C GLN A 329 77.46 14.24 24.72
N GLU A 330 77.49 13.57 25.86
CA GLU A 330 76.36 12.81 26.39
C GLU A 330 75.15 13.72 26.67
N LYS A 331 75.37 14.87 27.32
CA LYS A 331 74.30 15.85 27.58
C LYS A 331 73.73 16.43 26.29
N LYS A 332 74.55 16.65 25.26
CA LYS A 332 74.07 17.06 23.94
C LYS A 332 73.16 16.00 23.32
N LEU A 333 73.54 14.73 23.36
CA LEU A 333 72.70 13.62 22.88
C LEU A 333 71.40 13.50 23.68
N GLN A 334 71.44 13.69 25.01
CA GLN A 334 70.25 13.71 25.85
C GLN A 334 69.30 14.87 25.47
N ILE A 335 69.83 16.06 25.19
CA ILE A 335 69.04 17.21 24.73
C ILE A 335 68.40 16.93 23.36
N GLU A 336 69.17 16.42 22.40
CA GLU A 336 68.66 16.08 21.06
C GLU A 336 67.56 15.01 21.14
N PHE A 337 67.74 14.00 21.99
CA PHE A 337 66.74 12.98 22.25
C PHE A 337 65.44 13.56 22.81
N LEU A 338 65.53 14.42 23.82
CA LEU A 338 64.36 15.08 24.42
C LEU A 338 63.66 16.02 23.43
N GLN A 339 64.43 16.74 22.62
CA GLN A 339 63.88 17.62 21.59
C GLN A 339 63.10 16.82 20.53
N ASN A 340 63.63 15.67 20.10
CA ASN A 340 62.94 14.79 19.17
C ASN A 340 61.65 14.20 19.78
N GLN A 341 61.69 13.77 21.05
CA GLN A 341 60.49 13.31 21.76
C GLN A 341 59.42 14.41 21.87
N LEU A 342 59.83 15.65 22.15
CA LEU A 342 58.91 16.78 22.21
C LEU A 342 58.29 17.06 20.84
N GLU A 343 59.09 17.03 19.77
CA GLU A 343 58.60 17.27 18.42
C GLU A 343 57.61 16.19 17.96
N GLN A 344 57.87 14.92 18.28
CA GLN A 344 56.93 13.82 18.05
C GLN A 344 55.61 14.04 18.80
N ARG A 345 55.67 14.39 20.09
CA ARG A 345 54.46 14.71 20.88
C ARG A 345 53.66 15.87 20.29
N ILE A 346 54.31 16.94 19.82
CA ILE A 346 53.63 18.09 19.18
C ILE A 346 52.94 17.65 17.88
N LYS A 347 53.59 16.81 17.06
CA LYS A 347 52.99 16.27 15.84
C LYS A 347 51.74 15.43 16.16
N THR A 348 51.85 14.50 17.11
CA THR A 348 50.70 13.68 17.54
C THR A 348 49.58 14.55 18.11
N PHE A 349 49.89 15.56 18.92
CA PHE A 349 48.87 16.44 19.49
C PHE A 349 48.10 17.21 18.41
N ARG A 350 48.80 17.74 17.39
CA ARG A 350 48.15 18.41 16.25
C ARG A 350 47.27 17.48 15.43
N GLU A 351 47.67 16.23 15.27
CA GLU A 351 46.87 15.23 14.56
C GLU A 351 45.59 14.89 15.32
N VAL A 352 45.69 14.73 16.65
CA VAL A 352 44.52 14.54 17.53
C VAL A 352 43.60 15.76 17.52
N GLU A 353 44.17 16.98 17.55
CA GLU A 353 43.40 18.22 17.49
C GLU A 353 42.65 18.36 16.16
N LYS A 354 43.30 18.01 15.04
CA LYS A 354 42.65 17.95 13.73
C LYS A 354 41.53 16.91 13.69
N GLU A 355 41.77 15.70 14.19
CA GLU A 355 40.75 14.64 14.26
C GLU A 355 39.55 15.06 15.14
N ALA A 356 39.80 15.77 16.25
CA ALA A 356 38.75 16.30 17.10
C ALA A 356 37.92 17.39 16.39
N ALA A 357 38.57 18.27 15.62
CA ALA A 357 37.90 19.28 14.82
C ALA A 357 37.03 18.64 13.72
N ASP A 358 37.56 17.64 13.00
CA ASP A 358 36.82 16.92 11.96
C ASP A 358 35.61 16.17 12.54
N LYS A 359 35.76 15.52 13.70
CA LYS A 359 34.63 14.88 14.42
C LYS A 359 33.59 15.90 14.87
N THR A 360 34.01 17.10 15.30
CA THR A 360 33.07 18.16 15.68
C THR A 360 32.22 18.60 14.50
N VAL A 361 32.83 18.77 13.31
CA VAL A 361 32.11 19.08 12.08
C VAL A 361 31.17 17.94 11.69
N GLN A 362 31.60 16.69 11.81
CA GLN A 362 30.77 15.52 11.52
C GLN A 362 29.53 15.48 12.42
N VAL A 363 29.69 15.69 13.73
CA VAL A 363 28.57 15.76 14.69
C VAL A 363 27.59 16.87 14.30
N GLN A 364 28.10 18.03 13.89
CA GLN A 364 27.26 19.15 13.47
C GLN A 364 26.44 18.81 12.21
N VAL A 365 27.05 18.16 11.22
CA VAL A 365 26.34 17.70 10.00
C VAL A 365 25.27 16.68 10.35
N THR A 366 25.59 15.67 11.18
CA THR A 366 24.61 14.67 11.63
C THR A 366 23.47 15.30 12.41
N GLN A 367 23.75 16.31 13.24
CA GLN A 367 22.72 17.05 13.98
C GLN A 367 21.77 17.80 13.04
N THR A 368 22.29 18.48 12.00
CA THR A 368 21.46 19.14 10.99
C THR A 368 20.62 18.14 10.19
N GLN A 369 21.18 16.96 9.86
CA GLN A 369 20.42 15.89 9.20
C GLN A 369 19.29 15.37 10.08
N LYS A 370 19.55 15.14 11.37
CA LYS A 370 18.52 14.75 12.35
C LYS A 370 17.38 15.77 12.38
N GLU A 371 17.69 17.07 12.44
CA GLU A 371 16.68 18.14 12.45
C GLU A 371 15.87 18.21 11.15
N ASN A 372 16.48 17.89 10.00
CA ASN A 372 15.76 17.77 8.73
C ASN A 372 14.77 16.58 8.75
N PHE A 373 15.22 15.41 9.21
CA PHE A 373 14.35 14.24 9.34
C PHE A 373 13.20 14.45 10.34
N GLU A 374 13.45 15.14 11.46
CA GLU A 374 12.41 15.51 12.41
C GLU A 374 11.35 16.42 11.76
N ARG A 375 11.77 17.38 10.93
CA ARG A 375 10.85 18.23 10.15
C ARG A 375 10.02 17.44 9.13
N GLU A 376 10.65 16.52 8.39
CA GLU A 376 9.93 15.65 7.44
C GLU A 376 8.93 14.74 8.15
N MET A 377 9.32 14.15 9.29
CA MET A 377 8.43 13.35 10.14
C MET A 377 7.25 14.15 10.67
N HIS A 378 7.44 15.43 11.02
CA HIS A 378 6.34 16.31 11.41
C HIS A 378 5.40 16.61 10.25
N ALA A 379 5.94 16.93 9.06
CA ALA A 379 5.13 17.17 7.86
C ALA A 379 4.28 15.95 7.47
N LEU A 380 4.86 14.74 7.49
CA LEU A 380 4.13 13.51 7.21
C LEU A 380 3.04 13.20 8.24
N ARG A 381 3.27 13.52 9.51
CA ARG A 381 2.23 13.38 10.56
C ARG A 381 1.07 14.35 10.34
N GLU A 382 1.35 15.58 9.94
CA GLU A 382 0.32 16.56 9.60
C GLU A 382 -0.49 16.12 8.37
N GLU A 383 0.16 15.61 7.32
CA GLU A 383 -0.51 15.06 6.13
C GLU A 383 -1.39 13.85 6.49
N LEU A 384 -0.90 12.93 7.31
CA LEU A 384 -1.68 11.79 7.79
C LEU A 384 -2.91 12.25 8.59
N GLN A 385 -2.77 13.30 9.41
CA GLN A 385 -3.88 13.87 10.17
C GLN A 385 -4.92 14.50 9.22
N GLN A 386 -4.49 15.26 8.21
CA GLN A 386 -5.38 15.83 7.20
C GLN A 386 -6.15 14.75 6.45
N GLN A 387 -5.48 13.67 6.03
CA GLN A 387 -6.15 12.54 5.36
C GLN A 387 -7.19 11.87 6.28
N ARG A 388 -6.91 11.73 7.57
CA ARG A 388 -7.89 11.20 8.54
C ARG A 388 -9.13 12.10 8.67
N GLU A 389 -8.92 13.42 8.72
CA GLU A 389 -10.01 14.40 8.74
C GLU A 389 -10.83 14.36 7.44
N GLU A 390 -10.17 14.22 6.29
CA GLU A 390 -10.84 14.07 5.00
C GLU A 390 -11.69 12.79 4.95
N VAL A 391 -11.13 11.65 5.37
CA VAL A 391 -11.87 10.38 5.45
C VAL A 391 -13.08 10.49 6.38
N ALA A 392 -12.94 11.16 7.52
CA ALA A 392 -14.07 11.40 8.43
C ALA A 392 -15.16 12.27 7.79
N ALA A 393 -14.77 13.31 7.04
CA ALA A 393 -15.71 14.15 6.28
C ALA A 393 -16.45 13.36 5.20
N TRP A 394 -15.74 12.52 4.44
CA TRP A 394 -16.34 11.63 3.43
C TRP A 394 -17.30 10.62 4.06
N GLN A 395 -16.94 10.02 5.19
CA GLN A 395 -17.84 9.12 5.93
C GLN A 395 -19.14 9.82 6.35
N GLN A 396 -19.04 11.06 6.84
CA GLN A 396 -20.22 11.85 7.18
C GLN A 396 -21.08 12.18 5.96
N ALA A 397 -20.47 12.50 4.81
CA ALA A 397 -21.20 12.76 3.57
C ALA A 397 -21.93 11.52 3.05
N VAL A 398 -21.30 10.34 3.13
CA VAL A 398 -21.92 9.05 2.78
C VAL A 398 -23.11 8.76 3.69
N GLU A 399 -22.99 9.01 4.99
CA GLU A 399 -24.09 8.78 5.92
C GLU A 399 -25.29 9.70 5.65
N ARG A 400 -25.05 10.98 5.33
CA ARG A 400 -26.13 11.90 4.90
C ARG A 400 -26.81 11.41 3.63
N SER A 401 -26.04 10.98 2.63
CA SER A 401 -26.60 10.45 1.38
C SER A 401 -27.42 9.17 1.60
N ARG A 402 -27.00 8.29 2.52
CA ARG A 402 -27.79 7.11 2.91
C ARG A 402 -29.11 7.48 3.56
N GLU A 403 -29.13 8.48 4.44
CA GLU A 403 -30.37 8.94 5.07
C GLU A 403 -31.32 9.58 4.05
N GLU A 404 -30.80 10.37 3.10
CA GLU A 404 -31.59 10.92 1.98
C GLU A 404 -32.22 9.81 1.12
N ILE A 405 -31.44 8.76 0.80
CA ILE A 405 -31.96 7.58 0.08
C ILE A 405 -33.07 6.90 0.89
N ARG A 406 -32.90 6.77 2.21
CA ARG A 406 -33.90 6.18 3.11
C ARG A 406 -35.20 7.00 3.10
N GLN A 407 -35.10 8.32 3.17
CA GLN A 407 -36.24 9.23 3.09
C GLN A 407 -36.95 9.14 1.73
N HIS A 408 -36.20 9.07 0.62
CA HIS A 408 -36.78 8.86 -0.70
C HIS A 408 -37.50 7.51 -0.81
N GLN A 409 -36.94 6.44 -0.24
CA GLN A 409 -37.57 5.13 -0.23
C GLN A 409 -38.87 5.10 0.60
N GLU A 410 -38.89 5.77 1.75
CA GLU A 410 -40.11 5.95 2.55
C GLU A 410 -41.17 6.76 1.80
N SER A 411 -40.77 7.83 1.11
CA SER A 411 -41.66 8.63 0.26
C SER A 411 -42.26 7.81 -0.89
N LEU A 412 -41.43 7.03 -1.59
CA LEU A 412 -41.89 6.11 -2.64
C LEU A 412 -42.87 5.09 -2.09
N ARG A 413 -42.56 4.46 -0.94
CA ARG A 413 -43.46 3.50 -0.29
C ARG A 413 -44.81 4.11 0.07
N SER A 414 -44.81 5.35 0.58
CA SER A 414 -46.03 6.10 0.87
C SER A 414 -46.84 6.39 -0.40
N LYS A 415 -46.19 6.86 -1.47
CA LYS A 415 -46.83 7.11 -2.78
C LYS A 415 -47.39 5.82 -3.39
N THR A 416 -46.67 4.70 -3.34
CA THR A 416 -47.16 3.39 -3.77
C THR A 416 -48.40 2.98 -2.99
N GLY A 417 -48.39 3.11 -1.66
CA GLY A 417 -49.57 2.84 -0.84
C GLY A 417 -50.78 3.72 -1.17
N HIS A 418 -50.55 4.99 -1.56
CA HIS A 418 -51.61 5.86 -2.05
C HIS A 418 -52.16 5.40 -3.40
N ILE A 419 -51.30 5.00 -4.34
CA ILE A 419 -51.71 4.45 -5.63
C ILE A 419 -52.55 3.19 -5.45
N GLU A 420 -52.13 2.25 -4.62
CA GLU A 420 -52.91 1.04 -4.32
C GLU A 420 -54.30 1.37 -3.75
N ASN A 421 -54.41 2.43 -2.94
CA ASN A 421 -55.70 2.87 -2.42
C ASN A 421 -56.59 3.49 -3.52
N LEU A 422 -56.00 4.28 -4.41
CA LEU A 422 -56.71 4.83 -5.57
C LEU A 422 -57.18 3.72 -6.52
N GLU A 423 -56.36 2.68 -6.73
CA GLU A 423 -56.73 1.51 -7.54
C GLU A 423 -57.92 0.74 -6.93
N ARG A 424 -57.94 0.55 -5.61
CA ARG A 424 -59.11 -0.04 -4.91
C ARG A 424 -60.37 0.80 -5.09
N ASN A 425 -60.27 2.11 -4.87
CA ASN A 425 -61.41 3.03 -5.05
C ASN A 425 -61.91 3.03 -6.50
N LEU A 426 -61.01 2.99 -7.48
CA LEU A 426 -61.37 2.90 -8.89
C LEU A 426 -62.12 1.60 -9.19
N HIS A 427 -61.65 0.48 -8.62
CA HIS A 427 -62.31 -0.81 -8.78
C HIS A 427 -63.71 -0.84 -8.15
N GLU A 428 -63.88 -0.26 -6.96
CA GLU A 428 -65.19 -0.09 -6.31
C GLU A 428 -66.16 0.74 -7.18
N VAL A 429 -65.69 1.84 -7.75
CA VAL A 429 -66.49 2.68 -8.67
C VAL A 429 -66.86 1.92 -9.94
N GLN A 430 -65.94 1.16 -10.52
CA GLN A 430 -66.22 0.30 -11.69
C GLN A 430 -67.27 -0.77 -11.35
N GLN A 431 -67.20 -1.38 -10.17
CA GLN A 431 -68.18 -2.35 -9.71
C GLN A 431 -69.56 -1.69 -9.54
N GLN A 432 -69.63 -0.50 -8.95
CA GLN A 432 -70.88 0.27 -8.85
C GLN A 432 -71.45 0.60 -10.23
N GLN A 433 -70.61 0.99 -11.19
CA GLN A 433 -71.02 1.26 -12.56
C GLN A 433 -71.60 0.00 -13.24
N ALA A 434 -70.98 -1.16 -13.07
CA ALA A 434 -71.49 -2.42 -13.60
C ALA A 434 -72.86 -2.79 -13.01
N VAL A 435 -73.06 -2.58 -11.71
CA VAL A 435 -74.36 -2.78 -11.04
C VAL A 435 -75.41 -1.82 -11.59
N LEU A 436 -75.08 -0.53 -11.73
CA LEU A 436 -76.00 0.47 -12.30
C LEU A 436 -76.38 0.14 -13.75
N GLN A 437 -75.44 -0.36 -14.57
CA GLN A 437 -75.72 -0.78 -15.94
C GLN A 437 -76.73 -1.94 -15.96
N LEU A 438 -76.56 -2.94 -15.08
CA LEU A 438 -77.50 -4.06 -14.97
C LEU A 438 -78.90 -3.59 -14.56
N VAL A 439 -79.00 -2.63 -13.64
CA VAL A 439 -80.27 -2.01 -13.26
C VAL A 439 -80.90 -1.25 -14.42
N LEU A 440 -80.11 -0.49 -15.20
CA LEU A 440 -80.60 0.20 -16.39
C LEU A 440 -81.16 -0.77 -17.43
N ASP A 441 -80.46 -1.87 -17.69
CA ASP A 441 -80.90 -2.90 -18.64
C ASP A 441 -82.21 -3.56 -18.17
N ASP A 442 -82.34 -3.89 -16.87
CA ASP A 442 -83.57 -4.41 -16.29
C ASP A 442 -84.75 -3.41 -16.43
N LYS A 443 -84.51 -2.12 -16.14
CA LYS A 443 -85.51 -1.07 -16.34
C LYS A 443 -85.89 -0.91 -17.82
N GLN A 444 -84.93 -1.01 -18.73
CA GLN A 444 -85.19 -0.93 -20.18
C GLN A 444 -86.04 -2.12 -20.67
N ASN A 445 -85.76 -3.34 -20.18
CA ASN A 445 -86.56 -4.53 -20.45
C ASN A 445 -87.99 -4.38 -19.90
N MET A 446 -88.13 -3.84 -18.69
CA MET A 446 -89.44 -3.54 -18.09
C MET A 446 -90.22 -2.50 -18.90
N ILE A 447 -89.57 -1.42 -19.36
CA ILE A 447 -90.19 -0.41 -20.23
C ILE A 447 -90.68 -1.06 -21.53
N THR A 448 -89.86 -1.91 -22.15
CA THR A 448 -90.21 -2.61 -23.40
C THR A 448 -91.42 -3.52 -23.19
N SER A 449 -91.45 -4.28 -22.10
CA SER A 449 -92.58 -5.13 -21.74
C SER A 449 -93.87 -4.33 -21.49
N LEU A 450 -93.77 -3.19 -20.80
CA LEU A 450 -94.90 -2.28 -20.59
C LEU A 450 -95.39 -1.67 -21.90
N GLN A 451 -94.49 -1.29 -22.81
CA GLN A 451 -94.84 -0.78 -24.14
C GLN A 451 -95.56 -1.84 -24.99
N GLU A 452 -95.09 -3.09 -24.99
CA GLU A 452 -95.77 -4.20 -25.66
C GLU A 452 -97.18 -4.44 -25.09
N SER A 453 -97.31 -4.44 -23.76
CA SER A 453 -98.61 -4.58 -23.08
C SER A 453 -99.57 -3.46 -23.45
N LEU A 454 -99.07 -2.21 -23.44
CA LEU A 454 -99.83 -1.04 -23.87
C LEU A 454 -100.30 -1.16 -25.33
N ASN A 455 -99.41 -1.58 -26.24
CA ASN A 455 -99.75 -1.79 -27.65
C ASN A 455 -100.81 -2.89 -27.84
N ARG A 456 -100.75 -3.99 -27.06
CA ARG A 456 -101.77 -5.04 -27.08
C ARG A 456 -103.13 -4.54 -26.61
N GLU A 457 -103.18 -3.78 -25.51
CA GLU A 457 -104.42 -3.20 -25.03
C GLU A 457 -104.96 -2.13 -26.01
N GLN A 458 -104.10 -1.28 -26.60
CA GLN A 458 -104.53 -0.35 -27.66
C GLN A 458 -105.11 -1.09 -28.88
N GLN A 459 -104.50 -2.19 -29.32
CA GLN A 459 -105.02 -2.99 -30.43
C GLN A 459 -106.38 -3.62 -30.07
N LYS A 460 -106.52 -4.14 -28.86
CA LYS A 460 -107.77 -4.67 -28.34
C LYS A 460 -108.86 -3.60 -28.24
N THR A 461 -108.51 -2.37 -27.82
CA THR A 461 -109.42 -1.22 -27.85
C THR A 461 -109.86 -0.91 -29.28
N LYS A 462 -108.93 -0.85 -30.25
CA LYS A 462 -109.26 -0.65 -31.68
C LYS A 462 -110.17 -1.76 -32.22
N ASP A 463 -109.91 -3.01 -31.86
CA ASP A 463 -110.75 -4.15 -32.27
C ASP A 463 -112.16 -4.05 -31.66
N LEU A 464 -112.27 -3.65 -30.39
CA LEU A 464 -113.56 -3.41 -29.72
C LEU A 464 -114.30 -2.21 -30.32
N GLU A 465 -113.60 -1.11 -30.63
CA GLU A 465 -114.14 0.03 -31.37
C GLU A 465 -114.66 -0.41 -32.75
N GLY A 466 -113.89 -1.21 -33.49
CA GLY A 466 -114.32 -1.79 -34.76
C GLY A 466 -115.56 -2.68 -34.64
N LYS A 467 -115.62 -3.53 -33.60
CA LYS A 467 -116.83 -4.32 -33.26
C LYS A 467 -118.01 -3.43 -32.90
N LEU A 468 -117.78 -2.33 -32.16
CA LEU A 468 -118.83 -1.38 -31.80
C LEU A 468 -119.34 -0.64 -33.04
N ILE A 469 -118.46 -0.20 -33.94
CA ILE A 469 -118.83 0.44 -35.20
C ILE A 469 -119.64 -0.52 -36.07
N THR A 470 -119.20 -1.77 -36.25
CA THR A 470 -119.95 -2.76 -37.03
C THR A 470 -121.30 -3.09 -36.41
N ASN A 471 -121.37 -3.23 -35.09
CA ASN A 471 -122.64 -3.40 -34.38
C ASN A 471 -123.55 -2.17 -34.54
N ASN A 472 -123.02 -0.96 -34.40
CA ASN A 472 -123.76 0.28 -34.59
C ASN A 472 -124.24 0.45 -36.05
N GLN A 473 -123.43 0.06 -37.04
CA GLN A 473 -123.84 -0.03 -38.45
C GLN A 473 -124.95 -1.07 -38.65
N LEU A 474 -124.85 -2.23 -37.99
CA LEU A 474 -125.86 -3.28 -38.05
C LEU A 474 -127.18 -2.80 -37.43
N LEU A 475 -127.13 -2.16 -36.27
CA LEU A 475 -128.26 -1.51 -35.62
C LEU A 475 -128.84 -0.41 -36.52
N SER A 476 -128.01 0.48 -37.06
CA SER A 476 -128.45 1.52 -38.00
C SER A 476 -129.10 0.92 -39.25
N LYS A 477 -128.61 -0.22 -39.74
CA LYS A 477 -129.21 -0.96 -40.85
C LYS A 477 -130.53 -1.60 -40.44
N ILE A 478 -130.62 -2.22 -39.26
CA ILE A 478 -131.87 -2.80 -38.72
C ILE A 478 -132.90 -1.70 -38.49
N TYR A 479 -132.54 -0.58 -37.85
CA TYR A 479 -133.39 0.59 -37.68
C TYR A 479 -133.73 1.24 -39.03
N GLY A 480 -132.79 1.25 -39.97
CA GLY A 480 -133.02 1.71 -41.35
C GLY A 480 -134.02 0.81 -42.08
N ASP A 481 -133.90 -0.50 -41.96
CA ASP A 481 -134.78 -1.50 -42.56
C ASP A 481 -136.15 -1.55 -41.84
N LEU A 482 -136.20 -1.34 -40.51
CA LEU A 482 -137.42 -1.11 -39.75
C LEU A 482 -138.08 0.22 -40.16
N SER A 483 -137.32 1.29 -40.32
CA SER A 483 -137.85 2.58 -40.75
C SER A 483 -138.36 2.50 -42.19
N LYS A 484 -137.68 1.75 -43.07
CA LYS A 484 -138.12 1.45 -44.44
C LYS A 484 -139.33 0.53 -44.51
N SER A 485 -139.57 -0.32 -43.50
CA SER A 485 -140.79 -1.14 -43.41
C SER A 485 -141.96 -0.40 -42.75
N LEU A 486 -141.71 0.63 -41.94
CA LEU A 486 -142.75 1.33 -41.18
C LEU A 486 -143.20 2.68 -41.72
N SER A 487 -142.49 3.34 -42.64
CA SER A 487 -143.03 4.54 -43.28
C SER A 487 -142.15 5.10 -44.39
N ASN A 488 -142.81 5.59 -45.42
CA ASN A 488 -142.27 6.58 -46.35
C ASN A 488 -143.42 7.57 -46.62
N PRO A 489 -143.20 8.87 -46.87
CA PRO A 489 -142.02 9.75 -46.70
C PRO A 489 -142.48 11.06 -45.94
N PRO A 490 -141.95 12.31 -46.07
CA PRO A 490 -140.74 12.86 -46.71
C PRO A 490 -139.97 13.96 -45.89
N ALA A 491 -138.81 14.35 -46.45
CA ALA A 491 -138.27 15.73 -46.61
C ALA A 491 -137.83 16.64 -45.42
N ALA A 492 -136.61 17.17 -45.63
CA ALA A 492 -136.18 18.58 -45.55
C ALA A 492 -135.37 19.12 -44.34
N GLN A 493 -134.26 19.76 -44.72
CA GLN A 493 -133.71 21.05 -44.24
C GLN A 493 -132.85 21.19 -42.97
N GLN A 494 -131.67 21.80 -43.21
CA GLN A 494 -131.01 22.88 -42.43
C GLN A 494 -130.40 22.48 -41.07
N GLN A 495 -129.39 23.13 -40.47
CA GLN A 495 -128.48 24.26 -40.72
C GLN A 495 -127.49 24.24 -39.53
N ASN A 496 -126.29 24.83 -39.68
CA ASN A 496 -125.45 25.44 -38.61
C ASN A 496 -125.00 24.54 -37.43
N GLY A 497 -123.78 24.59 -36.90
CA GLY A 497 -122.67 25.51 -37.00
C GLY A 497 -121.92 25.50 -35.66
N THR A 498 -120.65 25.93 -35.71
CA THR A 498 -120.00 26.78 -34.70
C THR A 498 -119.41 26.21 -33.40
N LYS A 499 -118.23 26.77 -33.08
CA LYS A 499 -117.62 27.10 -31.76
C LYS A 499 -116.55 26.14 -31.21
N LEU A 500 -115.30 26.60 -31.12
CA LEU A 500 -114.67 27.36 -29.99
C LEU A 500 -114.53 26.46 -28.77
N ASN A 501 -113.52 26.46 -27.93
CA ASN A 501 -112.37 27.31 -27.59
C ASN A 501 -111.49 26.36 -26.76
N GLY A 502 -110.16 26.43 -26.71
CA GLY A 502 -109.41 27.55 -26.17
C GLY A 502 -108.96 27.28 -24.73
N SER A 503 -107.75 27.74 -24.42
CA SER A 503 -107.18 27.97 -23.08
C SER A 503 -106.76 26.73 -22.28
N GLY A 504 -105.63 26.68 -21.57
CA GLY A 504 -104.64 27.68 -21.17
C GLY A 504 -103.78 27.00 -20.09
N THR A 505 -102.45 27.15 -20.13
CA THR A 505 -101.65 28.10 -19.31
C THR A 505 -101.06 27.51 -18.01
N ASN A 506 -99.83 27.98 -17.75
CA ASN A 506 -99.06 28.03 -16.51
C ASN A 506 -98.34 26.74 -16.05
N GLY A 507 -97.07 26.78 -15.65
CA GLY A 507 -96.12 27.88 -15.49
C GLY A 507 -95.03 27.51 -14.46
N SER A 508 -93.95 28.30 -14.42
CA SER A 508 -93.02 28.49 -13.29
C SER A 508 -92.04 27.32 -13.00
N ASN A 509 -90.77 27.47 -12.61
CA ASN A 509 -89.99 28.58 -12.08
C ASN A 509 -88.49 28.23 -12.27
N GLY A 510 -87.61 29.22 -12.40
CA GLY A 510 -86.16 29.01 -12.50
C GLY A 510 -85.45 28.91 -11.15
N HIS A 511 -84.19 28.48 -11.14
CA HIS A 511 -83.14 29.11 -10.34
C HIS A 511 -81.72 28.73 -10.78
N VAL A 512 -80.84 29.72 -10.61
CA VAL A 512 -79.38 29.73 -10.76
C VAL A 512 -78.75 29.12 -9.49
N VAL A 513 -77.56 28.51 -9.57
CA VAL A 513 -76.44 28.60 -8.58
C VAL A 513 -75.31 27.60 -8.92
N ASN A 514 -74.07 28.14 -8.91
CA ASN A 514 -72.72 27.55 -8.73
C ASN A 514 -72.31 26.30 -9.54
N GLY A 515 -71.19 26.26 -10.26
CA GLY A 515 -69.89 26.85 -9.92
C GLY A 515 -69.03 25.79 -9.21
N ASN A 516 -68.21 25.06 -9.97
CA ASN A 516 -66.86 24.66 -9.58
C ASN A 516 -66.13 24.02 -10.76
N GLY A 517 -65.13 24.75 -11.26
CA GLY A 517 -64.11 24.19 -12.12
C GLY A 517 -63.21 23.25 -11.32
N PHE A 518 -62.97 22.07 -11.89
CA PHE A 518 -61.91 21.19 -11.43
C PHE A 518 -60.60 21.68 -12.06
N ASN A 519 -59.81 22.39 -11.25
CA ASN A 519 -58.42 22.68 -11.57
C ASN A 519 -57.58 21.41 -11.38
N LEU A 520 -56.92 21.01 -12.47
CA LEU A 520 -55.69 20.25 -12.44
C LEU A 520 -54.63 21.13 -11.76
N ALA A 521 -54.24 20.79 -10.54
CA ALA A 521 -53.06 21.33 -9.90
C ALA A 521 -52.01 20.23 -9.80
N GLU A 522 -51.18 20.18 -10.83
CA GLU A 522 -49.76 19.82 -10.74
C GLU A 522 -49.13 20.45 -9.48
N ARG A 523 -48.51 19.63 -8.64
CA ARG A 523 -47.42 20.08 -7.78
C ARG A 523 -46.33 19.01 -7.73
N HIS A 524 -45.12 19.53 -7.96
CA HIS A 524 -43.81 18.94 -7.76
C HIS A 524 -43.63 18.30 -6.38
#